data_AF-A0A6V7J062-F1
#
_entry.id   AF-A0A6V7J062-F1
#
_cell.length_a   1.000
_cell.length_b   1.000
_cell.length_c   1.000
_cell.angle_alpha   90.00
_cell.angle_beta   90.00
_cell.angle_gamma   90.00
#
_symmetry.space_group_name_H-M   'P 1'
#
loop_
_entity.id
_entity.type
_entity.pdbx_description
1 polymer ?
#
loop_
_entity_poly.entity_id
_entity_poly.type
_entity_poly.pdbx_seq_one_letter_code
_entity_poly.pdbx_strand_id
1 'polypeptide(L)'
;NKAGLWGWRSDKSEIVNGHECKVFSASNVELITKTRFEHLSESEKNQAKAARTPLQSLLGIGEQQEDNCYAAASCEVTIPQTSNPSKITAEEYFDSNVELNGRDIGRPKEVNTKIQKFRATLWLSEDYPLSLQEQIMPIVDLMAISSTHFAKLKDFIQMQLPSGFPVKI
;
A
#
# COMPACT_ATOMS: atom_id res chain seq x y z
N ASN A 1 -1.78 16.60 17.06
CA ASN A 1 -0.97 17.81 17.30
C ASN A 1 -1.90 18.87 17.86
N LYS A 2 -1.89 19.09 19.18
CA LYS A 2 -2.72 20.10 19.85
C LYS A 2 -1.79 21.12 20.50
N ALA A 3 -2.11 22.41 20.38
CA ALA A 3 -1.41 23.49 21.06
C ALA A 3 -2.23 23.96 22.27
N GLY A 4 -1.56 24.43 23.32
CA GLY A 4 -2.16 25.01 24.52
C GLY A 4 -1.74 24.38 25.85
N LEU A 5 -1.65 25.20 26.90
CA LEU A 5 -1.45 24.77 28.28
C LEU A 5 -2.83 24.63 28.96
N TRP A 6 -3.08 23.49 29.62
CA TRP A 6 -4.18 23.29 30.57
C TRP A 6 -5.60 23.63 30.07
N GLY A 7 -6.27 22.67 29.44
CA GLY A 7 -7.72 22.73 29.14
C GLY A 7 -8.12 23.48 27.86
N TRP A 8 -7.33 24.45 27.41
CA TRP A 8 -7.57 25.19 26.17
C TRP A 8 -6.76 24.56 25.03
N ARG A 9 -7.33 23.53 24.39
CA ARG A 9 -6.71 22.85 23.26
C ARG A 9 -7.21 23.49 21.97
N SER A 10 -6.35 24.21 21.26
CA SER A 10 -6.62 24.66 19.89
C SER A 10 -5.90 23.75 18.90
N ASP A 11 -6.44 23.66 17.69
CA ASP A 11 -5.72 23.05 16.58
C ASP A 11 -4.43 23.83 16.32
N LYS A 12 -3.35 23.10 16.06
CA LYS A 12 -2.05 23.72 15.79
C LYS A 12 -2.10 24.32 14.39
N SER A 13 -1.82 25.60 14.24
CA SER A 13 -1.61 26.27 12.95
C SER A 13 -0.16 26.74 12.80
N GLU A 14 0.36 26.70 11.59
CA GLU A 14 1.69 27.18 11.21
C GLU A 14 1.62 27.85 9.84
N ILE A 15 2.42 28.91 9.64
CA ILE A 15 2.57 29.54 8.33
C ILE A 15 3.62 28.76 7.54
N VAL A 16 3.22 28.22 6.38
CA VAL A 16 4.11 27.51 5.45
C VAL A 16 4.05 28.21 4.10
N ASN A 17 5.19 28.69 3.60
CA ASN A 17 5.28 29.42 2.33
C ASN A 17 4.28 30.59 2.21
N GLY A 18 4.00 31.29 3.32
CA GLY A 18 3.06 32.42 3.34
C GLY A 18 1.58 32.03 3.46
N HIS A 19 1.25 30.74 3.50
CA HIS A 19 -0.12 30.26 3.71
C HIS A 19 -0.32 29.81 5.16
N GLU A 20 -1.41 30.25 5.78
CA GLU A 20 -1.84 29.72 7.07
C GLU A 20 -2.32 28.27 6.88
N CYS A 21 -1.67 27.35 7.59
CA CYS A 21 -1.93 25.92 7.48
C CYS A 21 -2.30 25.33 8.82
N LYS A 22 -3.36 24.52 8.86
CA LYS A 22 -3.68 23.64 9.99
C LYS A 22 -2.74 22.42 9.95
N VAL A 23 -2.17 22.08 11.09
CA VAL A 23 -1.16 21.02 11.23
C VAL A 23 -1.81 19.74 11.75
N PHE A 24 -2.01 18.78 10.87
CA PHE A 24 -2.57 17.48 11.19
C PHE A 24 -1.47 16.43 11.34
N SER A 25 -1.69 15.43 12.21
CA SER A 25 -0.83 14.24 12.25
C SER A 25 -1.60 13.10 11.60
N ALA A 26 -1.07 12.55 10.51
CA ALA A 26 -1.56 11.31 9.94
C ALA A 26 -0.83 10.16 10.64
N SER A 27 -1.54 9.47 11.53
CA SER A 27 -1.09 8.25 12.21
C SER A 27 -1.81 7.04 11.65
N ASN A 28 -1.25 5.85 11.88
CA ASN A 28 -1.81 4.56 11.44
C ASN A 28 -1.85 4.39 9.91
N VAL A 29 -0.92 5.04 9.19
CA VAL A 29 -0.76 4.78 7.77
C VAL A 29 0.22 3.64 7.60
N GLU A 30 -0.20 2.60 6.88
CA GLU A 30 0.59 1.40 6.66
C GLU A 30 0.73 1.15 5.15
N LEU A 31 1.96 1.08 4.67
CA LEU A 31 2.26 0.63 3.32
C LEU A 31 2.47 -0.87 3.34
N ILE A 32 1.53 -1.61 2.78
CA ILE A 32 1.61 -3.07 2.63
C ILE A 32 2.09 -3.40 1.22
N THR A 33 3.31 -3.90 1.12
CA THR A 33 3.88 -4.41 -0.14
C THR A 33 3.83 -5.94 -0.12
N LYS A 34 3.07 -6.52 -1.04
CA LYS A 34 3.01 -7.98 -1.24
C LYS A 34 3.70 -8.33 -2.54
N THR A 35 4.71 -9.18 -2.47
CA THR A 35 5.48 -9.64 -3.64
C THR A 35 5.40 -11.16 -3.75
N ARG A 36 5.08 -11.66 -4.95
CA ARG A 36 4.98 -13.09 -5.27
C ARG A 36 6.28 -13.60 -5.88
N PHE A 37 6.74 -14.79 -5.49
CA PHE A 37 8.04 -15.34 -5.88
C PHE A 37 7.99 -16.78 -6.42
N GLU A 38 6.83 -17.45 -6.41
CA GLU A 38 6.69 -18.87 -6.80
C GLU A 38 7.04 -19.17 -8.28
N HIS A 39 7.18 -18.14 -9.09
CA HIS A 39 7.55 -18.23 -10.50
C HIS A 39 9.07 -18.09 -10.72
N LEU A 40 9.82 -17.64 -9.71
CA LEU A 40 11.26 -17.37 -9.80
C LEU A 40 12.09 -18.57 -9.33
N SER A 41 13.26 -18.72 -9.92
CA SER A 41 14.32 -19.63 -9.43
C SER A 41 14.93 -19.11 -8.13
N GLU A 42 15.63 -19.97 -7.38
CA GLU A 42 16.24 -19.59 -6.09
C GLU A 42 17.23 -18.42 -6.20
N SER A 43 18.01 -18.36 -7.27
CA SER A 43 18.94 -17.25 -7.53
C SER A 43 18.20 -15.94 -7.79
N GLU A 44 17.13 -15.98 -8.59
CA GLU A 44 16.29 -14.81 -8.89
C GLU A 44 15.51 -14.33 -7.66
N LYS A 45 15.06 -15.24 -6.80
CA LYS A 45 14.44 -14.89 -5.51
C LYS A 45 15.39 -14.08 -4.64
N ASN A 46 16.66 -14.48 -4.56
CA ASN A 46 17.67 -13.76 -3.77
C ASN A 46 17.94 -12.36 -4.34
N GLN A 47 17.99 -12.23 -5.67
CA GLN A 47 18.15 -10.93 -6.33
C GLN A 47 16.93 -10.02 -6.12
N ALA A 48 15.71 -10.55 -6.26
CA ALA A 48 14.48 -9.78 -6.10
C ALA A 48 14.24 -9.35 -4.63
N LYS A 49 14.71 -10.13 -3.65
CA LYS A 49 14.73 -9.73 -2.24
C LYS A 49 15.71 -8.59 -1.94
N ALA A 50 16.81 -8.51 -2.69
CA ALA A 50 17.82 -7.46 -2.55
C ALA A 50 17.45 -6.15 -3.28
N ALA A 51 16.55 -6.21 -4.27
CA ALA A 51 16.09 -5.04 -5.00
C ALA A 51 15.20 -4.15 -4.12
N ARG A 52 15.64 -2.91 -3.86
CA ARG A 52 14.81 -1.91 -3.20
C ARG A 52 13.81 -1.31 -4.17
N THR A 53 12.56 -1.19 -3.74
CA THR A 53 11.54 -0.52 -4.54
C THR A 53 11.77 0.99 -4.51
N PRO A 54 11.49 1.72 -5.61
CA PRO A 54 11.69 3.17 -5.67
C PRO A 54 10.87 3.92 -4.62
N LEU A 55 9.71 3.38 -4.21
CA LEU A 55 8.91 3.95 -3.12
C LEU A 55 9.59 3.82 -1.75
N GLN A 56 10.36 2.75 -1.51
CA GLN A 56 11.17 2.66 -0.28
C GLN A 56 12.29 3.71 -0.27
N SER A 57 12.89 4.00 -1.43
CA SER A 57 13.92 5.04 -1.55
C SER A 57 13.36 6.45 -1.37
N LEU A 58 12.13 6.71 -1.83
CA LEU A 58 11.48 8.03 -1.72
C LEU A 58 11.07 8.35 -0.28
N LEU A 59 10.64 7.33 0.49
CA LEU A 59 10.11 7.52 1.83
C LEU A 59 11.20 7.53 2.92
N GLY A 60 12.40 6.98 2.67
CA GLY A 60 13.52 7.02 3.63
C GLY A 60 13.25 6.29 4.95
N ILE A 61 12.28 5.36 4.98
CA ILE A 61 11.78 4.72 6.20
C ILE A 61 12.58 3.45 6.51
N GLY A 62 13.01 3.30 7.77
CA GLY A 62 13.63 2.08 8.30
C GLY A 62 12.67 0.89 8.29
N GLU A 63 13.11 -0.23 7.71
CA GLU A 63 12.30 -1.45 7.55
C GLU A 63 12.10 -2.15 8.90
N GLN A 64 10.84 -2.31 9.35
CA GLN A 64 10.47 -3.39 10.27
C GLN A 64 9.92 -4.53 9.41
N GLN A 65 10.73 -5.56 9.22
CA GLN A 65 10.39 -6.72 8.42
C GLN A 65 9.65 -7.74 9.29
N GLU A 66 8.33 -7.83 9.14
CA GLU A 66 7.57 -8.99 9.60
C GLU A 66 7.44 -9.96 8.43
N ASP A 67 8.34 -10.95 8.34
CA ASP A 67 8.26 -12.02 7.35
C ASP A 67 7.12 -12.98 7.73
N ASN A 68 5.89 -12.66 7.35
CA ASN A 68 4.79 -13.61 7.44
C ASN A 68 4.71 -14.43 6.14
N CYS A 69 5.52 -15.49 6.06
CA CYS A 69 5.45 -16.49 5.00
C CYS A 69 4.29 -17.45 5.32
N TYR A 70 3.18 -17.35 4.59
CA TYR A 70 2.21 -18.44 4.54
C TYR A 70 2.81 -19.59 3.72
N ALA A 71 3.67 -20.39 4.37
CA ALA A 71 4.18 -21.63 3.80
C ALA A 71 3.10 -22.69 3.88
N ALA A 72 2.29 -22.83 2.82
CA ALA A 72 1.56 -24.07 2.61
C ALA A 72 2.60 -25.15 2.26
N ALA A 73 2.94 -25.97 3.26
CA ALA A 73 3.71 -27.22 3.21
C ALA A 73 4.74 -27.36 2.07
N SER A 74 6.02 -27.21 2.42
CA SER A 74 7.17 -27.60 1.61
C SER A 74 7.06 -29.07 1.20
N CYS A 75 6.85 -29.31 -0.10
CA CYS A 75 7.27 -30.55 -0.73
C CYS A 75 8.42 -30.20 -1.67
N GLU A 76 9.64 -30.44 -1.20
CA GLU A 76 10.83 -30.56 -2.05
C GLU A 76 10.58 -31.69 -3.03
N VAL A 77 10.09 -31.38 -4.22
CA VAL A 77 10.22 -32.32 -5.32
C VAL A 77 10.53 -31.56 -6.60
N THR A 78 11.73 -31.82 -7.09
CA THR A 78 12.15 -31.62 -8.47
C THR A 78 11.20 -32.41 -9.38
N ILE A 79 10.03 -31.86 -9.70
CA ILE A 79 9.04 -32.49 -10.60
C ILE A 79 8.67 -31.50 -11.69
N PRO A 80 8.45 -31.96 -12.95
CA PRO A 80 8.19 -31.09 -14.09
C PRO A 80 6.98 -30.20 -13.83
N GLN A 81 6.84 -29.17 -14.67
CA GLN A 81 5.72 -28.24 -14.75
C GLN A 81 4.34 -28.94 -14.79
N THR A 82 3.88 -29.49 -13.67
CA THR A 82 2.52 -30.02 -13.57
C THR A 82 1.60 -28.84 -13.27
N SER A 83 0.72 -28.57 -14.21
CA SER A 83 -0.24 -27.45 -14.17
C SER A 83 -1.34 -27.62 -13.10
N ASN A 84 -1.19 -28.58 -12.16
CA ASN A 84 -2.20 -28.93 -11.17
C ASN A 84 -1.64 -29.76 -9.99
N PRO A 85 -0.84 -29.15 -9.09
CA PRO A 85 -0.27 -29.86 -7.94
C PRO A 85 -1.35 -30.31 -6.94
N SER A 86 -2.48 -29.62 -6.90
CA SER A 86 -3.61 -29.91 -6.00
C SER A 86 -4.56 -30.99 -6.52
N LYS A 87 -4.33 -31.50 -7.75
CA LYS A 87 -5.18 -32.47 -8.45
C LYS A 87 -6.66 -32.08 -8.47
N ILE A 88 -6.96 -30.79 -8.59
CA ILE A 88 -8.34 -30.29 -8.67
C ILE A 88 -8.88 -30.62 -10.06
N THR A 89 -10.03 -31.28 -10.14
CA THR A 89 -10.69 -31.57 -11.42
C THR A 89 -11.31 -30.30 -12.01
N ALA A 90 -11.58 -30.29 -13.31
CA ALA A 90 -12.21 -29.12 -13.94
C ALA A 90 -13.62 -28.89 -13.36
N GLU A 91 -14.33 -29.97 -13.12
CA GLU A 91 -15.67 -29.98 -12.52
C GLU A 91 -15.65 -29.35 -11.12
N GLU A 92 -14.70 -29.75 -10.26
CA GLU A 92 -14.52 -29.15 -8.94
C GLU A 92 -14.07 -27.69 -8.99
N TYR A 93 -13.28 -27.28 -9.99
CA TYR A 93 -12.80 -25.91 -10.10
C TYR A 93 -13.90 -24.92 -10.52
N PHE A 94 -14.81 -25.34 -11.41
CA PHE A 94 -15.89 -24.49 -11.92
C PHE A 94 -17.18 -24.57 -11.09
N ASP A 95 -17.28 -25.49 -10.13
CA ASP A 95 -18.42 -25.59 -9.22
C ASP A 95 -18.29 -24.62 -8.04
N SER A 96 -19.15 -23.60 -8.00
CA SER A 96 -19.19 -22.63 -6.90
C SER A 96 -19.60 -23.23 -5.54
N ASN A 97 -20.17 -24.44 -5.53
CA ASN A 97 -20.57 -25.14 -4.31
C ASN A 97 -19.43 -25.95 -3.70
N VAL A 98 -18.30 -26.12 -4.41
CA VAL A 98 -17.13 -26.86 -3.93
C VAL A 98 -16.15 -25.92 -3.26
N GLU A 99 -15.97 -26.06 -1.95
CA GLU A 99 -14.98 -25.29 -1.21
C GLU A 99 -13.56 -25.84 -1.43
N LEU A 100 -12.75 -25.13 -2.22
CA LEU A 100 -11.38 -25.53 -2.53
C LEU A 100 -10.39 -25.32 -1.36
N ASN A 101 -10.82 -24.71 -0.25
CA ASN A 101 -10.01 -24.50 0.97
C ASN A 101 -8.63 -23.86 0.70
N GLY A 102 -8.58 -22.89 -0.22
CA GLY A 102 -7.35 -22.20 -0.59
C GLY A 102 -6.42 -22.97 -1.54
N ARG A 103 -6.83 -24.16 -2.00
CA ARG A 103 -6.13 -24.89 -3.07
C ARG A 103 -6.42 -24.25 -4.42
N ASP A 104 -5.43 -24.31 -5.30
CA ASP A 104 -5.50 -23.77 -6.66
C ASP A 104 -4.89 -24.79 -7.63
N ILE A 105 -5.27 -24.70 -8.91
CA ILE A 105 -4.66 -25.47 -10.01
C ILE A 105 -3.23 -24.95 -10.27
N GLY A 106 -2.94 -23.70 -9.93
CA GLY A 106 -1.60 -23.13 -10.06
C GLY A 106 -0.59 -23.66 -9.04
N ARG A 107 0.68 -23.26 -9.22
CA ARG A 107 1.71 -23.46 -8.19
C ARG A 107 1.27 -22.78 -6.88
N PRO A 108 1.58 -23.37 -5.70
CA PRO A 108 1.35 -22.71 -4.42
C PRO A 108 1.99 -21.32 -4.39
N LYS A 109 1.23 -20.31 -3.98
CA LYS A 109 1.68 -18.91 -4.00
C LYS A 109 2.69 -18.67 -2.88
N GLU A 110 3.89 -18.21 -3.23
CA GLU A 110 4.91 -17.83 -2.27
C GLU A 110 4.92 -16.30 -2.19
N VAL A 111 4.33 -15.74 -1.14
CA VAL A 111 4.14 -14.29 -0.99
C VAL A 111 4.97 -13.77 0.19
N ASN A 112 5.85 -12.81 -0.07
CA ASN A 112 6.45 -11.99 1.00
C ASN A 112 5.58 -10.74 1.20
N THR A 113 5.23 -10.45 2.45
CA THR A 113 4.48 -9.24 2.82
C THR A 113 5.37 -8.36 3.67
N LYS A 114 5.67 -7.15 3.20
CA LYS A 114 6.35 -6.11 3.98
C LYS A 114 5.33 -5.05 4.40
N ILE A 115 5.21 -4.82 5.71
CA ILE A 115 4.35 -3.78 6.27
C ILE A 115 5.25 -2.65 6.78
N GLN A 116 5.08 -1.45 6.24
CA GLN A 116 5.82 -0.27 6.69
C GLN A 116 4.83 0.73 7.29
N LYS A 117 4.95 0.95 8.59
CA LYS A 117 4.12 1.93 9.30
C LYS A 117 4.78 3.30 9.22
N PHE A 118 4.02 4.32 8.86
CA PHE A 118 4.52 5.67 8.82
C PHE A 118 3.59 6.65 9.53
N ARG A 119 4.21 7.66 10.11
CA ARG A 119 3.54 8.80 10.70
C ARG A 119 3.96 10.03 9.91
N ALA A 120 3.00 10.68 9.28
CA ALA A 120 3.24 11.93 8.54
C ALA A 120 2.63 13.11 9.28
N THR A 121 3.13 14.31 9.00
CA THR A 121 2.54 15.56 9.47
C THR A 121 2.07 16.33 8.24
N LEU A 122 0.81 16.70 8.20
CA LEU A 122 0.22 17.39 7.05
C LEU A 122 -0.04 18.85 7.41
N TRP A 123 0.37 19.75 6.54
CA TRP A 123 0.02 21.17 6.62
C TRP A 123 -1.00 21.46 5.53
N LEU A 124 -2.25 21.68 5.92
CA LEU A 124 -3.37 21.89 5.02
C LEU A 124 -3.84 23.35 5.12
N SER A 125 -3.98 24.02 3.97
CA SER A 125 -4.49 25.40 3.91
C SER A 125 -5.83 25.42 3.19
N GLU A 126 -6.84 26.05 3.80
CA GLU A 126 -8.17 26.22 3.20
C GLU A 126 -8.18 27.37 2.18
N ASP A 127 -7.37 28.40 2.41
CA ASP A 127 -7.26 29.60 1.56
C ASP A 127 -6.16 29.46 0.49
N TYR A 128 -5.83 28.23 0.09
CA TYR A 128 -4.88 27.99 -0.99
C TYR A 128 -5.54 28.31 -2.34
N PRO A 129 -4.84 28.94 -3.31
CA PRO A 129 -5.43 29.34 -4.58
C PRO A 129 -5.92 28.17 -5.46
N LEU A 130 -5.50 26.94 -5.14
CA LEU A 130 -5.93 25.72 -5.82
C LEU A 130 -6.78 24.85 -4.90
N SER A 131 -7.89 24.33 -5.43
CA SER A 131 -8.75 23.39 -4.71
C SER A 131 -8.36 21.95 -5.05
N LEU A 132 -8.03 21.16 -4.03
CA LEU A 132 -7.70 19.75 -4.20
C LEU A 132 -8.87 18.99 -4.85
N GLN A 133 -10.10 19.20 -4.35
CA GLN A 133 -11.28 18.48 -4.82
C GLN A 133 -11.74 18.92 -6.21
N GLU A 134 -11.76 20.22 -6.48
CA GLU A 134 -12.37 20.72 -7.73
C GLU A 134 -11.39 20.71 -8.91
N GLN A 135 -10.11 20.93 -8.66
CA GLN A 135 -9.13 21.12 -9.73
C GLN A 135 -8.17 19.94 -9.88
N ILE A 136 -7.73 19.33 -8.78
CA ILE A 136 -6.74 18.25 -8.82
C ILE A 136 -7.40 16.88 -9.00
N MET A 137 -8.51 16.60 -8.31
CA MET A 137 -9.19 15.30 -8.42
C MET A 137 -9.59 14.92 -9.84
N PRO A 138 -10.10 15.81 -10.71
CA PRO A 138 -10.39 15.43 -12.11
C PRO A 138 -9.16 14.96 -12.88
N ILE A 139 -7.99 15.53 -12.60
CA ILE A 139 -6.73 15.13 -13.24
C ILE A 139 -6.29 13.75 -12.70
N VAL A 140 -6.37 13.58 -11.38
CA VAL A 140 -6.06 12.30 -10.72
C VAL A 140 -6.99 11.19 -11.22
N ASP A 141 -8.28 11.47 -11.37
CA ASP A 141 -9.29 10.54 -11.88
C ASP A 141 -8.98 10.10 -13.31
N LEU A 142 -8.62 11.03 -14.19
CA LEU A 142 -8.22 10.72 -15.56
C LEU A 142 -6.97 9.83 -15.58
N MET A 143 -5.95 10.19 -14.80
CA MET A 143 -4.68 9.45 -14.74
C MET A 143 -4.82 8.09 -14.06
N ALA A 144 -5.80 7.93 -13.16
CA ALA A 144 -6.08 6.67 -12.48
C ALA A 144 -6.57 5.57 -13.43
N ILE A 145 -7.14 5.93 -14.59
CA ILE A 145 -7.57 4.97 -15.63
C ILE A 145 -6.36 4.22 -16.19
N SER A 146 -5.26 4.93 -16.43
CA SER A 146 -4.05 4.35 -17.06
C SER A 146 -2.98 3.94 -16.05
N SER A 147 -3.00 4.47 -14.82
CA SER A 147 -1.95 4.25 -13.83
C SER A 147 -2.49 3.78 -12.49
N THR A 148 -2.02 2.60 -12.07
CA THR A 148 -2.32 2.01 -10.76
C THR A 148 -1.82 2.89 -9.60
N HIS A 149 -0.79 3.70 -9.82
CA HIS A 149 -0.27 4.63 -8.81
C HIS A 149 -1.24 5.78 -8.56
N PHE A 150 -1.84 6.34 -9.62
CA PHE A 150 -2.85 7.38 -9.50
C PHE A 150 -4.16 6.86 -8.92
N ALA A 151 -4.54 5.61 -9.22
CA ALA A 151 -5.66 4.96 -8.55
C ALA A 151 -5.45 4.86 -7.04
N LYS A 152 -4.26 4.42 -6.58
CA LYS A 152 -3.93 4.39 -5.15
C LYS A 152 -3.87 5.78 -4.50
N LEU A 153 -3.37 6.78 -5.24
CA LEU A 153 -3.35 8.17 -4.77
C LEU A 153 -4.77 8.73 -4.61
N LYS A 154 -5.65 8.45 -5.57
CA LYS A 154 -7.07 8.79 -5.49
C LYS A 154 -7.72 8.20 -4.24
N ASP A 155 -7.54 6.89 -4.04
CA ASP A 155 -8.09 6.19 -2.89
C ASP A 155 -7.58 6.81 -1.58
N PHE A 156 -6.28 7.12 -1.52
CA PHE A 156 -5.67 7.78 -0.36
C PHE A 156 -6.30 9.16 -0.07
N ILE A 157 -6.53 9.98 -1.10
CA ILE A 157 -7.14 11.32 -0.93
C ILE A 157 -8.59 11.19 -0.44
N GLN A 158 -9.34 10.20 -0.94
CA GLN A 158 -10.74 9.96 -0.59
C GLN A 158 -10.92 9.31 0.78
N MET A 159 -9.91 8.60 1.30
CA MET A 159 -9.94 7.88 2.58
C MET A 159 -9.73 8.75 3.84
N GLN A 160 -10.29 9.97 3.91
CA GLN A 160 -10.29 10.86 5.10
C GLN A 160 -9.13 11.87 5.21
N LEU A 161 -8.76 12.56 4.13
CA LEU A 161 -8.00 13.80 4.30
C LEU A 161 -8.91 14.92 4.85
N PRO A 162 -8.49 15.67 5.87
CA PRO A 162 -9.19 16.89 6.30
C PRO A 162 -9.28 17.91 5.17
N SER A 163 -10.20 18.88 5.29
CA SER A 163 -10.36 19.96 4.31
C SER A 163 -9.08 20.81 4.16
N GLY A 164 -8.85 21.27 2.93
CA GLY A 164 -7.72 22.13 2.57
C GLY A 164 -6.75 21.49 1.59
N PHE A 165 -5.93 22.33 0.97
CA PHE A 165 -4.88 21.92 0.04
C PHE A 165 -3.60 21.56 0.81
N PRO A 166 -2.95 20.41 0.52
CA PRO A 166 -1.71 20.02 1.17
C PRO A 166 -0.51 20.83 0.69
N VAL A 167 -0.09 21.82 1.48
CA VAL A 167 1.06 22.68 1.19
C VAL A 167 2.38 21.99 1.54
N LYS A 168 2.36 21.11 2.56
CA LYS A 168 3.53 20.33 3.01
C LYS A 168 3.10 19.01 3.67
N ILE A 169 3.97 17.99 3.54
CA ILE A 169 3.87 16.64 4.12
C ILE A 169 5.18 16.32 4.85
#